data_AF-A0A377W5K3-F1
#
_entry.id   AF-A0A377W5K3-F1
#
_cell.length_a   1.000
_cell.length_b   1.000
_cell.length_c   1.000
_cell.angle_alpha   90.00
_cell.angle_beta   90.00
_cell.angle_gamma   90.00
#
_symmetry.space_group_name_H-M   'P 1'
#
loop_
_entity.id
_entity.type
_entity.pdbx_description
1 polymer ?
#
loop_
_entity_poly.entity_id
_entity_poly.type
_entity_poly.pdbx_seq_one_letter_code
_entity_poly.pdbx_strand_id
1 'polypeptide(L)'
;MQSAFLGYVESVIASLNFRETEFDEFIELVSFYVINRLRHYREEPVADVTPQWLKNTVEAMHDKLKFGEGALENMVRLSGKTQEYLTRATQRYYGKTPMQIIMISVSTLPKNSWKLPIIR
;
A
#
# COMPACT_ATOMS: atom_id res chain seq x y z
N MET A 1 7.45 -10.93 25.36
CA MET A 1 7.72 -11.96 24.33
C MET A 1 8.65 -11.32 23.33
N GLN A 2 9.96 -11.52 23.50
CA GLN A 2 10.97 -10.95 22.60
C GLN A 2 10.77 -11.59 21.22
N SER A 3 10.83 -10.81 20.14
CA SER A 3 10.61 -11.36 18.80
C SER A 3 11.70 -12.42 18.52
N ALA A 4 11.34 -13.52 17.86
CA ALA A 4 12.28 -14.61 17.56
C ALA A 4 13.54 -14.12 16.84
N PHE A 5 13.41 -13.03 16.07
CA PHE A 5 14.53 -12.34 15.43
C PHE A 5 15.48 -11.67 16.43
N LEU A 6 14.95 -10.91 17.41
CA LEU A 6 15.78 -10.27 18.44
C LEU A 6 16.49 -11.31 19.31
N GLY A 7 15.82 -12.42 19.63
CA GLY A 7 16.44 -13.53 20.36
C GLY A 7 17.58 -14.20 19.57
N TYR A 8 17.42 -14.35 18.25
CA TYR A 8 18.50 -14.85 17.39
C TYR A 8 19.71 -13.91 17.37
N VAL A 9 19.48 -12.60 17.20
CA VAL A 9 20.56 -11.60 17.19
C VAL A 9 21.32 -11.60 18.51
N GLU A 10 20.60 -11.63 19.64
CA GLU A 10 21.23 -11.73 20.97
C GLU A 10 22.06 -13.02 21.13
N SER A 11 21.57 -14.16 20.63
CA SER A 11 22.30 -15.42 20.71
C SER A 11 23.61 -15.39 19.90
N VAL A 12 23.60 -14.73 18.74
CA VAL A 12 24.78 -14.57 17.88
C VAL A 12 25.80 -13.65 18.55
N ILE A 13 25.34 -12.52 19.10
CA ILE A 13 26.19 -11.57 19.83
C ILE A 13 26.84 -12.23 21.05
N ALA A 14 26.07 -13.03 21.81
CA ALA A 14 26.57 -13.74 22.98
C ALA A 14 27.54 -14.87 22.61
N SER A 15 27.39 -15.51 21.45
CA SER A 15 28.21 -16.65 21.03
C SER A 15 29.58 -16.30 20.47
N LEU A 16 29.74 -15.10 19.90
CA LEU A 16 30.91 -14.79 19.08
C LEU A 16 32.10 -14.19 19.85
N ASN A 17 31.92 -13.87 21.15
CA ASN A 17 32.96 -13.29 22.01
C ASN A 17 33.80 -12.23 21.27
N PHE A 18 33.10 -11.33 20.57
CA PHE A 18 33.66 -10.45 19.56
C PHE A 18 34.82 -9.63 20.11
N ARG A 19 35.89 -9.54 19.31
CA ARG A 19 36.86 -8.44 19.49
C ARG A 19 36.22 -7.14 19.01
N GLU A 20 36.56 -6.00 19.61
CA GLU A 20 35.90 -4.71 19.33
C GLU A 20 35.76 -4.40 17.84
N THR A 21 36.75 -4.75 17.02
CA THR A 21 36.74 -4.54 15.55
C THR A 21 35.81 -5.47 14.76
N GLU A 22 35.57 -6.69 15.25
CA GLU A 22 34.70 -7.68 14.57
C GLU A 22 33.22 -7.39 14.83
N PHE A 23 32.92 -6.75 15.96
CA PHE A 23 31.57 -6.32 16.29
C PHE A 23 31.08 -5.20 15.36
N ASP A 24 31.95 -4.23 15.07
CA ASP A 24 31.64 -3.14 14.15
C ASP A 24 31.33 -3.65 12.73
N GLU A 25 32.13 -4.60 12.22
CA GLU A 25 31.90 -5.25 10.92
C GLU A 25 30.58 -6.04 10.89
N PHE A 26 30.25 -6.75 11.97
CA PHE A 26 28.98 -7.44 12.11
C PHE A 26 27.79 -6.46 12.07
N ILE A 27 27.89 -5.35 12.80
CA ILE A 27 26.84 -4.31 12.82
C ILE A 27 26.69 -3.69 11.43
N GLU A 28 27.79 -3.41 10.72
CA GLU A 28 27.76 -2.88 9.36
C GLU A 28 27.04 -3.84 8.39
N LEU A 29 27.39 -5.13 8.41
CA LEU A 29 26.80 -6.15 7.55
C LEU A 29 25.30 -6.35 7.81
N VAL A 30 24.90 -6.45 9.08
CA VAL A 30 23.49 -6.60 9.46
C VAL A 30 22.71 -5.34 9.06
N SER A 31 23.27 -4.16 9.32
CA SER A 31 22.63 -2.89 8.95
C SER A 31 22.47 -2.77 7.44
N PHE A 32 23.51 -3.10 6.67
CA PHE A 32 23.44 -3.12 5.20
C PHE A 32 22.35 -4.07 4.71
N TYR A 33 22.31 -5.31 5.21
CA TYR A 33 21.33 -6.30 4.76
C TYR A 33 19.90 -5.90 5.12
N VAL A 34 19.68 -5.39 6.33
CA VAL A 34 18.36 -4.90 6.78
C VAL A 34 17.92 -3.70 5.95
N ILE A 35 18.78 -2.69 5.76
CA ILE A 35 18.48 -1.51 4.95
C ILE A 35 18.20 -1.91 3.50
N ASN A 36 19.05 -2.76 2.92
CA ASN A 36 18.90 -3.22 1.55
C ASN A 36 17.59 -3.99 1.36
N ARG A 37 17.24 -4.87 2.31
CA ARG A 37 15.96 -5.59 2.31
C ARG A 37 14.77 -4.65 2.49
N LEU A 38 14.84 -3.64 3.35
CA LEU A 38 13.77 -2.65 3.52
C LEU A 38 13.60 -1.76 2.28
N ARG A 39 14.70 -1.38 1.62
CA ARG A 39 14.68 -0.66 0.34
C ARG A 39 14.02 -1.54 -0.73
N HIS A 40 14.45 -2.78 -0.88
CA HIS A 40 13.86 -3.72 -1.84
C HIS A 40 12.40 -4.06 -1.50
N TYR A 41 12.00 -4.14 -0.24
CA TYR A 41 10.60 -4.32 0.15
C TYR A 41 9.71 -3.12 -0.24
N ARG A 42 10.29 -1.90 -0.30
CA ARG A 42 9.60 -0.72 -0.84
C ARG A 42 9.56 -0.71 -2.38
N GLU A 43 10.52 -1.37 -3.02
CA GLU A 43 10.67 -1.41 -4.48
C GLU A 43 9.99 -2.62 -5.13
N GLU A 44 9.81 -3.72 -4.40
CA GLU A 44 8.98 -4.84 -4.85
C GLU A 44 7.54 -4.34 -5.01
N PRO A 45 6.96 -4.41 -6.23
CA PRO A 45 5.56 -4.12 -6.40
C PRO A 45 4.80 -5.18 -5.62
N VAL A 46 4.27 -4.79 -4.45
CA VAL A 46 3.29 -5.58 -3.71
C VAL A 46 2.27 -6.08 -4.73
N ALA A 47 2.24 -7.41 -4.91
CA ALA A 47 1.37 -8.10 -5.86
C ALA A 47 -0.03 -7.49 -5.81
N ASP A 48 -0.58 -7.13 -6.98
CA ASP A 48 -1.91 -6.66 -7.41
C ASP A 48 -3.09 -6.54 -6.40
N VAL A 49 -2.82 -6.31 -5.13
CA VAL A 49 -3.82 -6.08 -4.11
C VAL A 49 -4.06 -4.59 -4.11
N THR A 50 -5.24 -4.21 -4.61
CA THR A 50 -5.69 -2.83 -4.55
C THR A 50 -5.54 -2.28 -3.13
N PRO A 51 -4.82 -1.16 -2.93
CA PRO A 51 -4.59 -0.60 -1.60
C PRO A 51 -5.90 -0.33 -0.86
N GLN A 52 -5.94 -0.63 0.44
CA GLN A 52 -7.17 -0.50 1.23
C GLN A 52 -7.72 0.93 1.23
N TRP A 53 -6.84 1.94 1.27
CA TRP A 53 -7.26 3.34 1.17
C TRP A 53 -8.03 3.63 -0.13
N LEU A 54 -7.64 3.00 -1.22
CA LEU A 54 -8.26 3.20 -2.53
C LEU A 54 -9.61 2.48 -2.60
N LYS A 55 -9.71 1.26 -2.03
CA LYS A 55 -11.00 0.57 -1.87
C LYS A 55 -11.98 1.41 -1.05
N ASN A 56 -11.56 1.88 0.12
CA ASN A 56 -12.37 2.73 1.00
C ASN A 56 -12.80 4.03 0.31
N THR A 57 -11.92 4.63 -0.50
CA THR A 57 -12.24 5.85 -1.26
C THR A 57 -13.35 5.58 -2.27
N VAL A 58 -13.22 4.50 -3.06
CA VAL A 58 -14.23 4.11 -4.06
C VAL A 58 -15.55 3.74 -3.39
N GLU A 59 -15.50 2.97 -2.29
CA GLU A 59 -16.67 2.64 -1.48
C GLU A 59 -17.37 3.88 -0.93
N ALA A 60 -16.59 4.82 -0.39
CA ALA A 60 -17.12 6.09 0.12
C ALA A 60 -17.75 6.94 -0.98
N MET A 61 -17.29 6.82 -2.23
CA MET A 61 -17.92 7.47 -3.37
C MET A 61 -19.26 6.86 -3.72
N HIS A 62 -19.61 5.63 -3.34
CA HIS A 62 -20.96 5.07 -3.60
C HIS A 62 -22.10 5.72 -2.80
N ASP A 63 -21.79 6.63 -1.87
CA ASP A 63 -22.77 7.41 -1.14
C ASP A 63 -23.37 8.52 -2.03
N LYS A 64 -24.69 8.45 -2.27
CA LYS A 64 -25.46 9.37 -3.13
C LYS A 64 -25.25 10.85 -2.76
N LEU A 65 -24.95 11.16 -1.50
CA LEU A 65 -24.76 12.53 -1.03
C LEU A 65 -23.43 13.16 -1.48
N LYS A 66 -22.50 12.37 -2.05
CA LYS A 66 -21.13 12.80 -2.39
C LYS A 66 -20.90 13.01 -3.89
N PHE A 67 -21.93 12.83 -4.71
CA PHE A 67 -21.91 12.97 -6.18
C PHE A 67 -22.35 14.33 -6.72
N GLY A 68 -22.62 15.30 -5.84
CA GLY A 68 -22.98 16.65 -6.26
C GLY A 68 -21.84 17.37 -7.00
N GLU A 69 -22.00 18.67 -7.14
CA GLU A 69 -20.95 19.55 -7.67
C GLU A 69 -19.64 19.36 -6.86
N GLY A 70 -18.51 19.19 -7.55
CA GLY A 70 -17.22 18.88 -6.91
C GLY A 70 -16.98 17.39 -6.58
N ALA A 71 -17.65 16.44 -7.23
CA ALA A 71 -17.46 15.00 -6.98
C ALA A 71 -15.98 14.53 -7.08
N LEU A 72 -15.21 15.07 -8.03
CA LEU A 72 -13.78 14.77 -8.16
C LEU A 72 -12.99 15.33 -6.98
N GLU A 73 -13.22 16.58 -6.60
CA GLU A 73 -12.59 17.24 -5.45
C GLU A 73 -12.92 16.50 -4.15
N ASN A 74 -14.15 16.02 -4.03
CA ASN A 74 -14.59 15.16 -2.93
C ASN A 74 -13.84 13.83 -2.90
N MET A 75 -13.67 13.16 -4.04
CA MET A 75 -12.92 11.91 -4.13
C MET A 75 -11.44 12.11 -3.77
N VAL A 76 -10.84 13.23 -4.22
CA VAL A 76 -9.48 13.64 -3.85
C VAL A 76 -9.39 13.83 -2.34
N ARG A 77 -10.32 14.60 -1.75
CA ARG A 77 -10.40 14.84 -0.30
C ARG A 77 -10.57 13.55 0.51
N LEU A 78 -11.45 12.65 0.08
CA LEU A 78 -11.68 11.35 0.73
C LEU A 78 -10.45 10.44 0.70
N SER A 79 -9.71 10.48 -0.40
CA SER A 79 -8.49 9.67 -0.54
C SER A 79 -7.32 10.17 0.31
N GLY A 80 -7.33 11.46 0.68
CA GLY A 80 -6.18 12.12 1.30
C GLY A 80 -4.94 12.14 0.41
N LYS A 81 -5.11 12.05 -0.92
CA LYS A 81 -4.03 12.06 -1.94
C LYS A 81 -4.20 13.23 -2.88
N THR A 82 -3.16 13.54 -3.66
CA THR A 82 -3.29 14.48 -4.78
C THR A 82 -4.10 13.88 -5.92
N GLN A 83 -4.69 14.72 -6.76
CA GLN A 83 -5.48 14.29 -7.90
C GLN A 83 -4.64 13.45 -8.89
N GLU A 84 -3.38 13.81 -9.13
CA GLU A 84 -2.48 13.09 -10.04
C GLU A 84 -2.16 11.70 -9.49
N TYR A 85 -1.90 11.60 -8.19
CA TYR A 85 -1.62 10.31 -7.56
C TYR A 85 -2.86 9.41 -7.57
N LEU A 86 -4.03 9.97 -7.22
CA LEU A 86 -5.30 9.26 -7.28
C LEU A 86 -5.57 8.73 -8.70
N THR A 87 -5.36 9.56 -9.72
CA THR A 87 -5.54 9.18 -11.13
C THR A 87 -4.63 8.03 -11.55
N ARG A 88 -3.34 8.09 -11.17
CA ARG A 88 -2.41 6.98 -11.45
C ARG A 88 -2.82 5.70 -10.73
N ALA A 89 -3.26 5.80 -9.47
CA ALA A 89 -3.67 4.65 -8.68
C ALA A 89 -4.96 4.01 -9.22
N THR A 90 -5.98 4.80 -9.55
CA THR A 90 -7.23 4.27 -10.12
C THR A 90 -6.97 3.61 -11.49
N GLN A 91 -6.10 4.22 -12.31
CA GLN A 91 -5.74 3.64 -13.60
C GLN A 91 -4.99 2.31 -13.42
N ARG A 92 -4.04 2.25 -12.48
CA ARG A 92 -3.25 1.05 -12.21
C ARG A 92 -4.09 -0.11 -11.67
N TYR A 93 -4.98 0.15 -10.71
CA TYR A 93 -5.68 -0.91 -9.98
C TYR A 93 -7.11 -1.21 -10.48
N TYR A 94 -7.75 -0.28 -11.18
CA TYR A 94 -9.12 -0.45 -11.70
C TYR A 94 -9.21 -0.28 -13.22
N GLY A 95 -8.12 0.07 -13.90
CA GLY A 95 -8.12 0.36 -15.34
C GLY A 95 -8.97 1.57 -15.72
N LYS A 96 -9.28 2.46 -14.76
CA LYS A 96 -10.26 3.55 -14.91
C LYS A 96 -9.76 4.85 -14.29
N THR A 97 -10.23 5.97 -14.83
CA THR A 97 -10.02 7.29 -14.23
C THR A 97 -10.95 7.51 -13.03
N PRO A 98 -10.63 8.44 -12.11
CA PRO A 98 -11.52 8.77 -11.00
C PRO A 98 -12.92 9.17 -11.46
N MET A 99 -13.01 9.97 -12.54
CA MET A 99 -14.30 10.37 -13.13
C MET A 99 -15.12 9.19 -13.66
N GLN A 100 -14.47 8.20 -14.29
CA GLN A 100 -15.17 6.99 -14.76
C GLN A 100 -15.68 6.15 -13.58
N ILE A 101 -14.92 6.05 -12.49
CA ILE A 101 -15.35 5.36 -11.27
C ILE A 101 -16.57 6.07 -10.66
N ILE A 102 -16.53 7.41 -10.59
CA ILE A 102 -17.66 8.22 -10.12
C ILE A 102 -18.90 7.98 -10.99
N MET A 103 -18.76 8.06 -12.31
CA MET A 103 -19.87 7.83 -13.25
C MET A 103 -20.49 6.44 -13.14
N ILE A 104 -19.67 5.39 -12.98
CA ILE A 104 -20.15 4.01 -12.77
C ILE A 104 -20.89 3.91 -11.44
N SER A 105 -20.38 4.56 -10.40
CA SER A 105 -21.02 4.54 -9.08
C SER A 105 -22.39 5.24 -9.10
N VAL A 106 -22.59 6.23 -9.99
CA VAL A 106 -23.89 6.87 -10.25
C VAL A 106 -24.84 5.93 -11.03
N SER A 107 -24.33 5.13 -11.98
CA SER A 107 -25.16 4.28 -12.85
C SER A 107 -25.49 2.89 -12.30
N THR A 108 -24.86 2.44 -11.20
CA THR A 108 -24.91 1.04 -10.71
C THR A 108 -25.83 0.77 -9.50
N LEU A 109 -26.77 1.65 -9.19
CA LEU A 109 -27.76 1.38 -8.14
C LEU A 109 -29.05 0.83 -8.79
N PRO A 110 -29.42 -0.49 -8.71
CA PRO A 110 -29.14 -1.46 -7.64
C PRO A 110 -28.63 -2.90 -8.03
N LYS A 111 -27.74 -3.42 -7.15
CA LYS A 111 -27.69 -4.74 -6.45
C LYS A 111 -27.57 -6.07 -7.24
N ASN A 112 -26.37 -6.69 -7.26
CA ASN A 112 -26.07 -8.16 -7.19
C ASN A 112 -24.99 -8.77 -8.12
N SER A 113 -24.03 -8.04 -8.67
CA SER A 113 -23.01 -8.66 -9.56
C SER A 113 -21.60 -8.09 -9.37
N TRP A 114 -21.05 -8.27 -8.17
CA TRP A 114 -19.63 -8.04 -7.92
C TRP A 114 -18.78 -9.23 -8.39
N LYS A 115 -18.57 -9.31 -9.70
CA LYS A 115 -17.40 -9.96 -10.29
C LYS A 115 -16.87 -9.05 -11.40
N LEU A 116 -16.04 -8.09 -11.02
CA LEU A 116 -15.18 -7.43 -12.00
C LEU A 116 -14.12 -8.46 -12.41
N PRO A 117 -13.96 -8.76 -13.71
CA PRO A 117 -12.95 -9.71 -14.15
C PRO A 117 -11.57 -9.17 -13.80
N ILE A 118 -10.82 -9.95 -13.04
CA ILE A 118 -9.37 -9.79 -12.89
C ILE A 118 -8.81 -10.01 -14.30
N ILE A 119 -8.46 -8.93 -14.98
CA ILE A 119 -7.78 -9.01 -16.27
C ILE A 119 -6.35 -9.49 -15.96
N ARG A 120 -6.05 -10.70 -16.43
CA ARG A 120 -4.70 -11.31 -16.41
C ARG A 120 -3.75 -10.58 -17.34
#